data_AF-A0A2M7XMV9-F1
#
_entry.id   AF-A0A2M7XMV9-F1
#
_cell.length_a   1.000
_cell.length_b   1.000
_cell.length_c   1.000
_cell.angle_alpha   90.00
_cell.angle_beta   90.00
_cell.angle_gamma   90.00
#
_symmetry.space_group_name_H-M   'P 1'
#
loop_
_entity.id
_entity.type
_entity.pdbx_description
1 polymer ?
#
loop_
_entity_poly.entity_id
_entity_poly.type
_entity_poly.pdbx_seq_one_letter_code
_entity_poly.pdbx_strand_id
1 'polypeptide(L)'
;MKTTDDTKPRCGLCGKTKKLMKTDCCGQWICDDYDKYKLFSFARNSCARNHDRYTICSFHHHEEHPGNWQTCTKCRKDFDTEDYVDMVTNDYNFEKLPNPPSFTPTKCARCQKIIVRAKESYTMVPKEGIVCEICMPI
;
A
#
# COMPACT_ATOMS: atom_id res chain seq x y z
N MET A 1 9.26 -40.90 0.18
CA MET A 1 10.14 -39.72 0.26
C MET A 1 9.85 -38.84 -0.95
N LYS A 2 9.17 -37.70 -0.77
CA LYS A 2 8.94 -36.73 -1.86
C LYS A 2 10.17 -35.82 -1.93
N THR A 3 10.98 -36.00 -2.95
CA THR A 3 11.98 -35.02 -3.37
C THR A 3 11.23 -33.86 -3.98
N THR A 4 10.94 -32.80 -3.22
CA THR A 4 10.43 -31.57 -3.82
C THR A 4 11.60 -30.68 -4.22
N ASP A 5 11.64 -30.36 -5.50
CA ASP A 5 12.39 -29.23 -6.07
C ASP A 5 11.76 -27.90 -5.58
N ASP A 6 11.64 -27.75 -4.25
CA ASP A 6 11.42 -26.47 -3.56
C ASP A 6 12.82 -25.95 -3.25
N THR A 7 13.28 -24.82 -3.77
CA THR A 7 13.24 -23.58 -2.97
C THR A 7 14.00 -22.45 -3.70
N LYS A 8 13.90 -22.33 -5.03
CA LYS A 8 14.44 -21.12 -5.67
C LYS A 8 13.67 -19.89 -5.15
N PRO A 9 14.35 -18.87 -4.59
CA PRO A 9 13.70 -17.65 -4.13
C PRO A 9 12.83 -17.04 -5.23
N ARG A 10 11.65 -16.57 -4.85
CA ARG A 10 10.69 -15.88 -5.74
C ARG A 10 10.06 -14.72 -5.00
N CYS A 11 9.79 -13.64 -5.73
CA CYS A 11 9.02 -12.51 -5.21
C CYS A 11 7.64 -13.00 -4.81
N GLY A 12 7.25 -12.82 -3.54
CA GLY A 12 5.93 -13.25 -3.08
C GLY A 12 4.77 -12.41 -3.61
N LEU A 13 5.03 -11.24 -4.21
CA LEU A 13 3.98 -10.40 -4.82
C LEU A 13 3.76 -10.68 -6.31
N CYS A 14 4.82 -10.91 -7.09
CA CYS A 14 4.71 -11.07 -8.55
C CYS A 14 5.29 -12.37 -9.11
N GLY A 15 5.86 -13.24 -8.27
CA GLY A 15 6.38 -14.55 -8.66
C GLY A 15 7.72 -14.56 -9.41
N LYS A 16 8.30 -13.40 -9.76
CA LYS A 16 9.61 -13.32 -10.43
C LYS A 16 10.71 -13.96 -9.57
N THR A 17 11.70 -14.57 -10.22
CA THR A 17 12.78 -15.33 -9.56
C THR A 17 14.16 -14.69 -9.66
N LYS A 18 14.29 -13.57 -10.39
CA LYS A 18 15.56 -12.86 -10.62
C LYS A 18 15.56 -11.51 -9.92
N LYS A 19 16.76 -11.07 -9.48
CA LYS A 19 17.02 -9.80 -8.78
C LYS A 19 16.05 -9.60 -7.61
N LEU A 20 16.30 -10.37 -6.55
CA LEU A 20 15.45 -10.41 -5.35
C LEU A 20 16.23 -9.95 -4.13
N MET A 21 15.52 -9.33 -3.20
CA MET A 21 15.99 -9.00 -1.85
C MET A 21 14.98 -9.53 -0.83
N LYS A 22 15.34 -9.50 0.46
CA LYS A 22 14.37 -9.68 1.55
C LYS A 22 13.92 -8.32 2.05
N THR A 23 12.65 -8.21 2.45
CA THR A 23 12.14 -7.03 3.13
C THR A 23 12.66 -6.98 4.57
N ASP A 24 12.98 -5.79 5.06
CA ASP A 24 13.44 -5.61 6.45
C ASP A 24 12.28 -5.77 7.44
N CYS A 25 11.07 -5.36 7.04
CA CYS A 25 9.88 -5.37 7.90
C CYS A 25 9.28 -6.76 8.17
N CYS A 26 9.32 -7.68 7.21
CA CYS A 26 8.67 -9.00 7.32
C CYS A 26 9.48 -10.18 6.75
N GLY A 27 10.71 -9.95 6.30
CA GLY A 27 11.64 -10.99 5.86
C GLY A 27 11.23 -11.73 4.58
N GLN A 28 10.25 -11.23 3.83
CA GLN A 28 9.72 -11.86 2.62
C GLN A 28 10.60 -11.59 1.41
N TRP A 29 10.73 -12.57 0.52
CA TRP A 29 11.42 -12.37 -0.76
C TRP A 29 10.60 -11.45 -1.67
N ILE A 30 11.23 -10.41 -2.18
CA ILE A 30 10.61 -9.39 -3.03
C ILE A 30 11.56 -8.97 -4.16
N CYS A 31 11.03 -8.42 -5.26
CA CYS A 31 11.88 -7.86 -6.31
C CYS A 31 12.71 -6.69 -5.80
N ASP A 32 14.02 -6.73 -6.02
CA ASP A 32 14.91 -5.59 -5.80
C ASP A 32 14.83 -4.66 -7.03
N ASP A 33 13.84 -3.77 -7.00
CA ASP A 33 13.45 -2.92 -8.14
C ASP A 33 13.26 -1.45 -7.80
N TYR A 34 13.80 -0.98 -6.66
CA TYR A 34 13.80 0.44 -6.28
C TYR A 34 14.41 1.34 -7.37
N ASP A 35 15.48 0.87 -8.00
CA ASP A 35 16.22 1.55 -9.07
C ASP A 35 15.40 1.74 -10.36
N LYS A 36 14.30 1.01 -10.52
CA LYS A 36 13.45 1.08 -11.72
C LYS A 36 12.38 2.15 -11.64
N TYR A 37 12.15 2.73 -10.46
CA TYR A 37 11.14 3.77 -10.29
C TYR A 37 11.66 5.10 -10.87
N LYS A 38 10.90 5.65 -11.83
CA LYS A 38 11.15 7.01 -12.33
C LYS A 38 10.36 8.01 -11.51
N LEU A 39 11.03 9.03 -10.97
CA LEU A 39 10.37 10.10 -10.23
C LEU A 39 9.25 10.74 -11.09
N PHE A 40 8.13 11.08 -10.47
CA PHE A 40 6.92 11.60 -11.12
C PHE A 40 6.21 10.67 -12.12
N SER A 41 6.62 9.40 -12.24
CA SER A 41 5.91 8.44 -13.10
C SER A 41 4.63 7.89 -12.48
N PHE A 42 4.50 7.98 -11.15
CA PHE A 42 3.43 7.33 -10.36
C PHE A 42 3.28 5.83 -10.66
N ALA A 43 4.34 5.19 -11.18
CA ALA A 43 4.29 3.81 -11.63
C ALA A 43 4.19 2.85 -10.46
N ARG A 44 3.28 1.88 -10.58
CA ARG A 44 3.04 0.81 -9.60
C ARG A 44 3.77 -0.49 -9.96
N ASN A 45 4.86 -0.39 -10.72
CA ASN A 45 5.59 -1.53 -11.28
C ASN A 45 6.80 -1.99 -10.44
N SER A 46 7.01 -1.40 -9.25
CA SER A 46 8.10 -1.74 -8.34
C SER A 46 7.56 -2.40 -7.09
N CYS A 47 7.82 -3.70 -6.92
CA CYS A 47 7.28 -4.48 -5.82
C CYS A 47 7.82 -3.99 -4.48
N ALA A 48 9.15 -3.86 -4.34
CA ALA A 48 9.76 -3.49 -3.06
C ALA A 48 9.36 -2.07 -2.65
N ARG A 49 9.44 -1.10 -3.58
CA ARG A 49 9.03 0.27 -3.29
C ARG A 49 7.55 0.39 -2.94
N ASN A 50 6.67 -0.35 -3.63
CA ASN A 50 5.25 -0.25 -3.34
C ASN A 50 4.90 -0.90 -1.99
N HIS A 51 5.52 -2.04 -1.67
CA HIS A 51 5.38 -2.65 -0.35
C HIS A 51 5.83 -1.68 0.74
N ASP A 52 6.98 -1.06 0.54
CA ASP A 52 7.57 -0.07 1.44
C ASP A 52 6.68 1.15 1.68
N ARG A 53 6.16 1.74 0.60
CA ARG A 53 5.42 3.01 0.68
C ARG A 53 3.94 2.89 1.00
N TYR A 54 3.33 1.75 0.68
CA TYR A 54 1.87 1.63 0.66
C TYR A 54 1.34 0.53 1.57
N THR A 55 2.15 0.01 2.51
CA THR A 55 1.68 -0.98 3.48
C THR A 55 1.90 -0.54 4.91
N ILE A 56 0.97 -0.92 5.81
CA ILE A 56 1.14 -0.71 7.25
C ILE A 56 2.27 -1.57 7.81
N CYS A 57 2.56 -2.73 7.20
CA CYS A 57 3.68 -3.57 7.60
C CYS A 57 5.03 -2.82 7.54
N SER A 58 5.32 -2.14 6.42
CA SER A 58 6.54 -1.33 6.29
C SER A 58 6.52 -0.09 7.15
N PHE A 59 5.40 0.64 7.20
CA PHE A 59 5.27 1.81 8.09
C PHE A 59 5.51 1.46 9.56
N HIS A 60 4.90 0.38 10.05
CA HIS A 60 5.09 -0.11 11.42
C HIS A 60 6.55 -0.40 11.75
N HIS A 61 7.30 -0.95 10.79
CA HIS A 61 8.73 -1.22 10.95
C HIS A 61 9.55 0.07 10.98
N HIS A 62 9.30 1.02 10.07
CA HIS A 62 10.05 2.28 9.99
C HIS A 62 9.85 3.18 11.21
N GLU A 63 8.64 3.19 11.77
CA GLU A 63 8.34 3.92 13.02
C GLU A 63 8.75 3.14 14.27
N GLU A 64 9.37 1.97 14.12
CA GLU A 64 9.87 1.12 15.19
C GLU A 64 8.80 0.81 16.25
N HIS A 65 7.56 0.63 15.81
CA HIS A 65 6.45 0.35 16.72
C HIS A 65 6.59 -1.06 17.33
N PRO A 66 6.37 -1.22 18.65
CA PRO A 66 6.47 -2.53 19.29
C PRO A 66 5.29 -3.44 18.89
N GLY A 67 5.55 -4.75 18.89
CA GLY A 67 4.54 -5.78 18.64
C GLY A 67 4.17 -5.94 17.16
N ASN A 68 2.96 -6.48 16.92
CA ASN A 68 2.46 -6.79 15.58
C ASN A 68 1.70 -5.60 14.99
N TRP A 69 1.93 -5.32 13.71
CA TRP A 69 1.28 -4.21 12.99
C TRP A 69 -0.24 -4.37 12.93
N GLN A 70 -0.75 -5.61 12.86
CA GLN A 70 -2.19 -5.95 12.79
C GLN A 70 -2.97 -5.43 13.98
N THR A 71 -2.32 -5.33 15.15
CA THR A 71 -2.92 -4.88 16.41
C THR A 71 -2.36 -3.54 16.89
N CYS A 72 -1.52 -2.88 16.09
CA CYS A 72 -0.85 -1.65 16.50
C CYS A 72 -1.81 -0.46 16.45
N THR A 73 -2.19 0.04 17.62
CA THR A 73 -3.13 1.16 17.74
C THR A 73 -2.56 2.49 17.26
N LYS A 74 -1.22 2.65 17.26
CA LYS A 74 -0.55 3.83 16.68
C LYS A 74 -0.72 3.85 15.17
N CYS A 75 -0.32 2.77 14.49
CA CYS A 75 -0.53 2.61 13.04
C CYS A 75 -1.99 2.82 12.62
N ARG A 76 -2.96 2.41 13.45
CA ARG A 76 -4.38 2.63 13.17
C ARG A 76 -4.81 4.11 13.25
N LYS A 77 -4.15 4.92 14.07
CA LYS A 77 -4.52 6.31 14.35
C LYS A 77 -3.79 7.33 13.46
N ASP A 78 -2.63 6.96 12.91
CA ASP A 78 -1.80 7.88 12.13
C ASP A 78 -2.34 8.15 10.71
N PHE A 79 -3.37 7.42 10.30
CA PHE A 79 -3.99 7.54 8.97
C PHE A 79 -5.50 7.73 9.07
N ASP A 80 -6.07 8.40 8.07
CA ASP A 80 -7.52 8.36 7.85
C ASP A 80 -7.98 6.91 7.61
N THR A 81 -9.24 6.60 7.96
CA THR A 81 -9.69 5.19 7.91
C THR A 81 -9.67 4.62 6.50
N GLU A 82 -10.04 5.41 5.48
CA GLU A 82 -10.02 4.93 4.09
C GLU A 82 -8.58 4.57 3.66
N ASP A 83 -7.60 5.43 3.95
CA ASP A 83 -6.20 5.17 3.62
C ASP A 83 -5.65 3.96 4.37
N TYR A 84 -5.91 3.88 5.67
CA TYR A 84 -5.49 2.76 6.49
C TYR A 84 -6.01 1.44 5.91
N VAL A 85 -7.28 1.40 5.53
CA VAL A 85 -7.92 0.20 4.98
C VAL A 85 -7.27 -0.21 3.66
N ASP A 86 -6.97 0.74 2.76
CA ASP A 86 -6.20 0.42 1.55
C ASP A 86 -4.82 -0.14 1.91
N MET A 87 -4.07 0.51 2.79
CA MET A 87 -2.71 0.11 3.16
C MET A 87 -2.62 -1.27 3.82
N VAL A 88 -3.66 -1.74 4.52
CA VAL A 88 -3.70 -3.09 5.12
C VAL A 88 -4.31 -4.16 4.22
N THR A 89 -4.89 -3.80 3.06
CA THR A 89 -5.59 -4.76 2.18
C THR A 89 -5.17 -4.74 0.71
N ASN A 90 -4.37 -3.77 0.28
CA ASN A 90 -3.93 -3.67 -1.11
C ASN A 90 -2.99 -4.81 -1.51
N ASP A 91 -2.69 -4.91 -2.81
CA ASP A 91 -1.96 -6.02 -3.41
C ASP A 91 -0.43 -5.97 -3.20
N TYR A 92 0.05 -5.01 -2.41
CA TYR A 92 1.45 -4.96 -2.00
C TYR A 92 1.68 -5.63 -0.65
N ASN A 93 0.61 -6.08 0.02
CA ASN A 93 0.70 -6.82 1.27
C ASN A 93 0.97 -8.30 1.01
N PHE A 94 1.94 -8.87 1.73
CA PHE A 94 2.11 -10.32 1.82
C PHE A 94 1.06 -10.97 2.72
N GLU A 95 0.59 -10.23 3.74
CA GLU A 95 -0.51 -10.59 4.62
C GLU A 95 -1.50 -9.43 4.66
N LYS A 96 -2.76 -9.70 4.34
CA LYS A 96 -3.83 -8.69 4.38
C LYS A 96 -4.59 -8.80 5.69
N LEU A 97 -4.98 -7.67 6.27
CA LEU A 97 -5.81 -7.67 7.49
C LEU A 97 -7.20 -8.25 7.13
N PRO A 98 -7.66 -9.34 7.77
CA PRO A 98 -8.87 -10.05 7.36
C PRO A 98 -10.16 -9.28 7.63
N ASN A 99 -10.19 -8.50 8.72
CA ASN A 99 -11.35 -7.72 9.14
C ASN A 99 -10.96 -6.26 9.29
N PRO A 100 -10.72 -5.54 8.18
CA PRO A 100 -10.40 -4.13 8.24
C PRO A 100 -11.61 -3.32 8.71
N PRO A 101 -11.39 -2.18 9.37
CA PRO A 101 -12.47 -1.31 9.83
C PRO A 101 -13.29 -0.76 8.67
N SER A 102 -14.61 -0.63 8.85
CA SER A 102 -15.47 0.02 7.86
C SER A 102 -15.23 1.54 7.82
N PHE A 103 -15.46 2.15 6.66
CA PHE A 103 -15.42 3.61 6.48
C PHE A 103 -16.54 4.07 5.56
N THR A 104 -16.86 5.36 5.66
CA THR A 104 -17.69 6.05 4.67
C THR A 104 -16.80 6.42 3.49
N PRO A 105 -17.07 5.94 2.26
CA PRO A 105 -16.24 6.26 1.10
C PRO A 105 -16.19 7.76 0.84
N THR A 106 -15.00 8.24 0.49
CA THR A 106 -14.83 9.62 0.02
C THR A 106 -15.67 9.88 -1.21
N LYS A 107 -16.35 11.03 -1.23
CA LYS A 107 -17.13 11.51 -2.38
C LYS A 107 -16.63 12.88 -2.82
N CYS A 108 -16.67 13.13 -4.13
CA CYS A 108 -16.42 14.44 -4.69
C CYS A 108 -17.43 15.45 -4.13
N ALA A 109 -16.95 16.55 -3.55
CA ALA A 109 -17.78 17.62 -3.01
C ALA A 109 -18.74 18.21 -4.05
N ARG A 110 -18.33 18.24 -5.34
CA ARG A 110 -19.08 18.87 -6.43
C ARG A 110 -20.08 17.93 -7.11
N CYS A 111 -19.66 16.71 -7.48
CA CYS A 111 -20.49 15.78 -8.25
C CYS A 111 -20.92 14.51 -7.51
N GLN A 112 -20.53 14.35 -6.23
CA GLN A 112 -20.89 13.23 -5.36
C GLN A 112 -20.42 11.83 -5.83
N LYS A 113 -19.67 11.73 -6.94
CA LYS A 113 -18.98 10.50 -7.36
C LYS A 113 -18.08 10.01 -6.23
N ILE A 114 -18.08 8.71 -5.96
CA ILE A 114 -17.12 8.06 -5.06
C ILE A 114 -15.71 8.20 -5.65
N ILE A 115 -14.75 8.57 -4.80
CA ILE A 115 -13.33 8.68 -5.13
C ILE A 115 -12.60 7.60 -4.36
N VAL A 116 -11.90 6.71 -5.06
CA VAL A 116 -10.97 5.74 -4.46
C VAL A 116 -9.64 6.45 -4.26
N ARG A 117 -9.44 7.03 -3.08
CA ARG A 117 -8.31 7.96 -2.81
C ARG A 117 -6.93 7.36 -3.09
N ALA A 118 -6.74 6.07 -2.86
CA ALA A 118 -5.47 5.40 -3.12
C ALA A 118 -5.14 5.21 -4.62
N LYS A 119 -6.13 5.38 -5.50
CA LYS A 119 -6.04 5.01 -6.94
C LYS A 119 -6.33 6.16 -7.89
N GLU A 120 -7.22 7.08 -7.53
CA GLU A 120 -7.71 8.15 -8.38
C GLU A 120 -7.09 9.50 -8.02
N SER A 121 -7.01 10.40 -9.01
CA SER A 121 -6.57 11.78 -8.82
C SER A 121 -7.68 12.61 -8.16
N TYR A 122 -7.31 13.35 -7.11
CA TYR A 122 -8.18 14.29 -6.43
C TYR A 122 -7.38 15.47 -5.88
N THR A 123 -8.09 16.53 -5.50
CA THR A 123 -7.50 17.70 -4.83
C THR A 123 -8.33 18.11 -3.62
N MET A 124 -7.66 18.67 -2.62
CA MET A 124 -8.30 19.28 -1.45
C MET A 124 -8.55 20.75 -1.76
N VAL A 125 -9.82 21.13 -1.95
CA VAL A 125 -10.19 22.52 -2.16
C VAL A 125 -10.55 23.15 -0.80
N PRO A 126 -9.89 24.25 -0.39
CA PRO A 126 -10.22 24.93 0.86
C PRO A 126 -11.71 25.28 0.93
N LYS A 127 -12.36 24.99 2.06
CA LYS A 127 -13.80 25.20 2.33
C LYS A 127 -14.79 24.36 1.51
N GLU A 128 -14.37 23.69 0.44
CA GLU A 128 -15.24 22.82 -0.37
C GLU A 128 -15.04 21.33 -0.04
N GLY A 129 -13.81 20.89 0.25
CA GLY A 129 -13.47 19.49 0.52
C GLY A 129 -12.77 18.80 -0.65
N ILE A 130 -12.91 17.47 -0.73
CA ILE A 130 -12.23 16.66 -1.76
C ILE A 130 -12.97 16.78 -3.09
N VAL A 131 -12.23 17.11 -4.16
CA VAL A 131 -12.76 17.26 -5.52
C VAL A 131 -12.04 16.30 -6.47
N CYS A 132 -12.80 15.55 -7.28
CA CYS A 132 -12.25 14.61 -8.27
C CYS A 132 -11.63 15.33 -9.47
N GLU A 133 -10.79 14.63 -10.22
CA GLU A 133 -10.11 15.15 -11.44
C GLU A 133 -11.01 15.84 -12.46
N ILE A 134 -12.23 15.34 -12.66
CA ILE A 134 -13.19 15.90 -13.61
C ILE A 134 -13.69 17.28 -13.15
N CYS A 135 -13.79 17.46 -11.84
CA CYS A 135 -14.30 18.68 -11.23
C CYS A 135 -13.18 19.60 -10.73
N MET A 136 -11.91 19.26 -10.92
CA MET A 136 -10.79 20.12 -10.50
C MET A 136 -10.92 21.48 -11.20
N PRO A 137 -10.69 22.60 -10.47
CA PRO A 137 -10.59 23.89 -11.11
C PRO A 137 -9.41 23.87 -12.11
N ILE A 138 -9.68 24.33 -13.33
CA ILE A 138 -8.65 24.63 -14.33
C ILE A 138 -7.88 25.87 -13.89
#